data_AF-A0A7C9UXB3-F1
#
_entry.id   AF-A0A7C9UXB3-F1
#
_cell.length_a   1.000
_cell.length_b   1.000
_cell.length_c   1.000
_cell.angle_alpha   90.00
_cell.angle_beta   90.00
_cell.angle_gamma   90.00
#
_symmetry.space_group_name_H-M   'P 1'
#
loop_
_entity.id
_entity.type
_entity.pdbx_description
1 polymer ?
#
loop_
_entity_poly.entity_id
_entity_poly.type
_entity_poly.pdbx_seq_one_letter_code
_entity_poly.pdbx_strand_id
1 'polypeptide(L)'
;MAVPLIIPILTCIGGAVVGALSRQPEINRLKEQVHVLQTQVSRLQTTIQEQQRQIEELKIRVNTLKAWNFVEKRRALGITRGYLIMQYGFKEYVELTILQAKGQGISAEELRFFNAFNLMMTGSEIGEEDKQFVKIFISSRYRYQIENLIAMDDGAQSELVRKVEAA
;
A
#
# COMPACT_ATOMS: atom_id res chain seq x y z
N MET A 1 -76.06 -28.67 -35.92
CA MET A 1 -74.82 -28.17 -36.56
C MET A 1 -74.16 -27.18 -35.62
N ALA A 2 -72.83 -27.21 -35.56
CA ALA A 2 -71.98 -26.65 -34.51
C ALA A 2 -71.44 -25.24 -34.83
N VAL A 3 -71.45 -24.34 -33.82
CA VAL A 3 -70.42 -23.37 -33.34
C VAL A 3 -69.92 -22.26 -34.33
N PRO A 4 -69.41 -21.05 -33.95
CA PRO A 4 -69.21 -20.37 -32.62
C PRO A 4 -69.82 -18.94 -32.53
N LEU A 5 -70.32 -18.44 -31.38
CA LEU A 5 -69.62 -17.73 -30.29
C LEU A 5 -68.37 -16.89 -30.66
N ILE A 6 -68.57 -15.63 -31.08
CA ILE A 6 -67.50 -14.62 -31.16
C ILE A 6 -67.74 -13.58 -30.05
N ILE A 7 -66.97 -13.67 -28.97
CA ILE A 7 -66.75 -12.61 -27.97
C ILE A 7 -65.21 -12.55 -27.75
N PRO A 8 -64.65 -11.46 -27.21
CA PRO A 8 -64.09 -10.29 -27.88
C PRO A 8 -62.54 -10.28 -27.80
N ILE A 9 -61.83 -10.24 -28.93
CA ILE A 9 -60.36 -10.21 -28.91
C ILE A 9 -59.79 -8.79 -28.64
N LEU A 10 -60.62 -7.74 -28.63
CA LEU A 10 -60.13 -6.35 -28.58
C LEU A 10 -59.82 -5.77 -27.19
N THR A 11 -60.29 -6.37 -26.09
CA THR A 11 -60.11 -5.78 -24.74
C THR A 11 -58.80 -6.17 -24.05
N CYS A 12 -58.15 -7.26 -24.47
CA CYS A 12 -56.91 -7.72 -23.85
C CYS A 12 -55.67 -6.87 -24.22
N ILE A 13 -55.68 -6.19 -25.37
CA ILE A 13 -54.54 -5.37 -25.80
C ILE A 13 -54.53 -4.01 -25.06
N GLY A 14 -55.69 -3.40 -24.83
CA GLY A 14 -55.81 -2.10 -24.14
C GLY A 14 -55.43 -2.16 -22.65
N GLY A 15 -55.84 -3.21 -21.93
CA GLY A 15 -55.54 -3.37 -20.50
C GLY A 15 -54.05 -3.59 -20.20
N ALA A 16 -53.34 -4.30 -21.08
CA ALA A 16 -51.90 -4.53 -20.96
C ALA A 16 -51.09 -3.24 -21.21
N VAL A 17 -51.49 -2.41 -22.19
CA VAL A 17 -50.81 -1.15 -22.52
C VAL A 17 -51.03 -0.09 -21.43
N VAL A 18 -52.25 0.03 -20.89
CA VAL A 18 -52.55 0.99 -19.80
C VAL A 18 -51.85 0.57 -18.49
N GLY A 19 -51.80 -0.73 -18.18
CA GLY A 19 -51.06 -1.25 -17.03
C GLY A 19 -49.54 -1.05 -17.12
N ALA A 20 -48.97 -1.14 -18.33
CA ALA A 20 -47.55 -0.88 -18.59
C ALA A 20 -47.20 0.63 -18.48
N LEU A 21 -48.06 1.51 -19.05
CA LEU A 21 -47.86 2.96 -19.02
C LEU A 21 -47.98 3.55 -17.60
N SER A 22 -48.85 3.00 -16.75
CA SER A 22 -49.01 3.40 -15.34
C SER A 22 -47.72 3.20 -14.52
N ARG A 23 -46.95 2.14 -14.82
CA ARG A 23 -45.69 1.81 -14.14
C ARG A 23 -44.47 2.52 -14.72
N GLN A 24 -44.58 3.10 -15.92
CA GLN A 24 -43.51 3.83 -16.60
C GLN A 24 -42.87 4.96 -15.77
N PRO A 25 -43.63 5.85 -15.09
CA PRO A 25 -43.04 6.92 -14.28
C PRO A 25 -42.28 6.39 -13.06
N GLU A 26 -42.77 5.30 -12.45
CA GLU A 26 -42.10 4.64 -11.32
C GLU A 26 -40.79 3.97 -11.78
N ILE A 27 -40.81 3.30 -12.93
CA ILE A 27 -39.60 2.74 -13.57
C ILE A 27 -38.58 3.84 -13.89
N ASN A 28 -39.01 4.98 -14.42
CA ASN A 28 -38.11 6.10 -14.71
C ASN A 28 -37.48 6.67 -13.43
N ARG A 29 -38.27 6.83 -12.37
CA ARG A 29 -37.77 7.28 -11.06
C ARG A 29 -36.78 6.28 -10.44
N LEU A 30 -37.03 4.98 -10.57
CA LEU A 30 -36.11 3.94 -10.11
C LEU A 30 -34.82 3.92 -10.92
N LYS A 31 -34.89 4.08 -12.25
CA LYS A 31 -33.71 4.21 -13.12
C LYS A 31 -32.83 5.40 -12.72
N GLU A 32 -33.46 6.53 -12.42
CA GLU A 32 -32.74 7.73 -11.99
C GLU A 32 -32.07 7.53 -10.62
N GLN A 33 -32.75 6.90 -9.67
CA GLN A 33 -32.15 6.50 -8.39
C GLN A 33 -30.96 5.55 -8.57
N VAL A 34 -31.10 4.55 -9.45
CA VAL A 34 -30.00 3.62 -9.77
C VAL A 34 -28.81 4.37 -10.37
N HIS A 35 -29.04 5.32 -11.28
CA HIS A 35 -27.97 6.12 -11.88
C HIS A 35 -27.25 7.00 -10.83
N VAL A 36 -28.00 7.62 -9.93
CA VAL A 36 -27.43 8.39 -8.81
C VAL A 36 -26.60 7.49 -7.90
N LEU A 37 -27.12 6.31 -7.54
CA LEU A 37 -26.41 5.32 -6.74
C LEU A 37 -25.12 4.85 -7.43
N GLN A 38 -25.16 4.55 -8.73
CA GLN A 38 -23.97 4.17 -9.50
C GLN A 38 -22.90 5.27 -9.50
N THR A 39 -23.31 6.53 -9.66
CA THR A 39 -22.41 7.68 -9.59
C THR A 39 -21.77 7.81 -8.20
N GLN A 40 -22.56 7.62 -7.13
CA GLN A 40 -22.06 7.65 -5.76
C GLN A 40 -21.09 6.49 -5.48
N VAL A 41 -21.41 5.28 -5.94
CA VAL A 41 -20.53 4.10 -5.82
C VAL A 41 -19.20 4.35 -6.53
N SER A 42 -19.22 4.89 -7.74
CA SER A 42 -17.99 5.23 -8.48
C SER A 42 -17.13 6.26 -7.73
N ARG A 43 -17.76 7.31 -7.17
CA ARG A 43 -17.05 8.30 -6.33
C ARG A 43 -16.44 7.67 -5.10
N LEU A 44 -17.19 6.81 -4.39
CA LEU A 44 -16.69 6.11 -3.21
C LEU A 44 -15.51 5.21 -3.56
N GLN A 45 -15.55 4.50 -4.69
CA GLN A 45 -14.42 3.68 -5.15
C GLN A 45 -13.16 4.52 -5.38
N THR A 46 -13.28 5.68 -6.03
CA THR A 46 -12.15 6.60 -6.21
C THR A 46 -11.61 7.12 -4.88
N THR A 47 -12.49 7.50 -3.95
CA THR A 47 -12.07 7.92 -2.60
C THR A 47 -11.35 6.81 -1.85
N ILE A 48 -11.84 5.57 -1.93
CA ILE A 48 -11.20 4.41 -1.30
C ILE A 48 -9.81 4.18 -1.89
N GLN A 49 -9.66 4.26 -3.21
CA GLN A 49 -8.35 4.13 -3.87
C GLN A 49 -7.37 5.22 -3.41
N GLU A 50 -7.83 6.47 -3.33
CA GLU A 50 -7.01 7.58 -2.85
C GLU A 50 -6.61 7.42 -1.38
N GLN A 51 -7.56 7.01 -0.52
CA GLN A 51 -7.28 6.73 0.89
C GLN A 51 -6.30 5.58 1.06
N GLN A 52 -6.44 4.52 0.26
CA GLN A 52 -5.52 3.39 0.28
C GLN A 52 -4.09 3.84 -0.06
N ARG A 53 -3.93 4.68 -1.09
CA ARG A 53 -2.64 5.29 -1.44
C ARG A 53 -2.05 6.11 -0.29
N GLN A 54 -2.86 6.95 0.35
CA GLN A 54 -2.42 7.76 1.49
C GLN A 54 -2.01 6.90 2.70
N ILE A 55 -2.72 5.80 2.95
CA ILE A 55 -2.37 4.84 4.02
C ILE A 55 -1.01 4.18 3.74
N GLU A 56 -0.73 3.82 2.49
CA GLU A 56 0.55 3.23 2.08
C GLU A 56 1.70 4.23 2.26
N GLU A 57 1.54 5.47 1.82
CA GLU A 57 2.52 6.55 2.03
C GLU A 57 2.81 6.76 3.54
N LEU A 58 1.76 6.83 4.35
CA LEU A 58 1.88 6.99 5.80
C LEU A 58 2.62 5.83 6.45
N LYS A 59 2.37 4.58 6.01
CA LYS A 59 3.08 3.40 6.51
C LYS A 59 4.58 3.49 6.23
N ILE A 60 4.96 3.87 5.00
CA ILE A 60 6.36 4.03 4.60
C ILE A 60 7.04 5.09 5.48
N ARG A 61 6.38 6.24 5.67
CA ARG A 61 6.90 7.34 6.50
C ARG A 61 7.10 6.91 7.95
N VAL A 62 6.10 6.27 8.55
CA VAL A 62 6.18 5.79 9.93
C VAL A 62 7.30 4.78 10.10
N ASN A 63 7.45 3.84 9.18
CA ASN A 63 8.50 2.82 9.24
C ASN A 63 9.90 3.44 9.10
N THR A 64 10.07 4.39 8.18
CA THR A 64 11.32 5.12 7.99
C THR A 64 11.70 5.91 9.25
N LEU A 65 10.74 6.59 9.88
CA LEU A 65 10.99 7.32 11.12
C LEU A 65 11.34 6.40 12.29
N LYS A 66 10.69 5.23 12.41
CA LYS A 66 11.07 4.22 13.42
C LYS A 66 12.50 3.74 13.20
N ALA A 67 12.83 3.45 11.95
CA ALA A 67 14.16 2.99 11.56
C ALA A 67 15.25 4.01 11.88
N TRP A 68 14.99 5.28 11.54
CA TRP A 68 15.87 6.39 11.87
C TRP A 68 16.09 6.52 13.38
N ASN A 69 15.01 6.56 14.17
CA ASN A 69 15.11 6.65 15.64
C ASN A 69 15.90 5.49 16.25
N PHE A 70 15.74 4.28 15.72
CA PHE A 70 16.50 3.11 16.15
C PHE A 70 18.01 3.26 15.91
N VAL A 71 18.41 3.74 14.73
CA VAL A 71 19.82 3.99 14.41
C VAL A 71 20.39 5.13 15.24
N GLU A 72 19.64 6.22 15.40
CA GLU A 72 20.11 7.40 16.14
C GLU A 72 20.33 7.10 17.63
N LYS A 73 19.47 6.26 18.23
CA LYS A 73 19.69 5.75 19.59
C LYS A 73 21.02 5.00 19.72
N ARG A 74 21.50 4.35 18.65
CA ARG A 74 22.81 3.69 18.64
C ARG A 74 23.96 4.66 18.37
N ARG A 75 23.74 5.80 17.71
CA ARG A 75 24.73 6.86 17.53
C ARG A 75 25.24 7.37 18.87
N ALA A 76 24.33 7.49 19.85
CA ALA A 76 24.66 7.89 21.22
C ALA A 76 25.67 6.95 21.92
N LEU A 77 25.87 5.73 21.42
CA LEU A 77 26.84 4.77 21.94
C LEU A 77 28.23 4.89 21.28
N GLY A 78 28.41 5.85 20.37
CA GLY A 78 29.66 6.13 19.66
C GLY A 78 29.75 5.49 18.26
N ILE A 79 30.62 6.07 17.43
CA ILE A 79 30.88 5.57 16.06
C ILE A 79 31.70 4.29 16.16
N THR A 80 31.00 3.16 16.14
CA THR A 80 31.58 1.81 16.09
C THR A 80 31.22 1.12 14.78
N ARG A 81 31.89 0.02 14.45
CA ARG A 81 31.48 -0.83 13.32
C ARG A 81 30.01 -1.25 13.43
N GLY A 82 29.55 -1.56 14.65
CA GLY A 82 28.15 -1.91 14.91
C GLY A 82 27.20 -0.76 14.59
N TYR A 83 27.55 0.48 14.97
CA TYR A 83 26.78 1.66 14.59
C TYR A 83 26.71 1.83 13.06
N LEU A 84 27.84 1.71 12.36
CA LEU A 84 27.89 1.85 10.90
C LEU A 84 27.07 0.78 10.17
N ILE A 85 27.10 -0.46 10.65
CA ILE A 85 26.22 -1.52 10.14
C ILE A 85 24.74 -1.12 10.28
N MET A 86 24.36 -0.50 11.39
CA MET A 86 22.98 -0.04 11.58
C MET A 86 22.68 1.17 10.68
N GLN A 87 23.64 2.09 10.51
CA GLN A 87 23.50 3.28 9.66
C GLN A 87 23.30 2.91 8.19
N TYR A 88 24.15 2.04 7.64
CA TYR A 88 24.01 1.54 6.27
C TYR A 88 22.84 0.56 6.13
N GLY A 89 22.50 -0.18 7.17
CA GLY A 89 21.27 -0.98 7.23
C GLY A 89 20.01 -0.12 7.10
N PHE A 90 19.98 1.05 7.73
CA PHE A 90 18.88 2.00 7.55
C PHE A 90 18.79 2.53 6.13
N LYS A 91 19.92 2.92 5.52
CA LYS A 91 19.96 3.32 4.10
C LYS A 91 19.34 2.24 3.22
N GLU A 92 19.81 1.02 3.38
CA GLU A 92 19.35 -0.12 2.60
C GLU A 92 17.85 -0.39 2.79
N TYR A 93 17.38 -0.36 4.04
CA TYR A 93 15.97 -0.55 4.36
C TYR A 93 15.07 0.49 3.67
N VAL A 94 15.48 1.77 3.69
CA VAL A 94 14.74 2.85 3.02
C VAL A 94 14.71 2.65 1.51
N GLU A 95 15.84 2.32 0.89
CA GLU A 95 15.91 2.06 -0.54
C GLU A 95 14.99 0.90 -0.95
N LEU A 96 15.01 -0.22 -0.21
CA LEU A 96 14.11 -1.36 -0.44
C LEU A 96 12.64 -1.00 -0.23
N THR A 97 12.32 -0.15 0.75
CA THR A 97 10.95 0.32 0.99
C THR A 97 10.43 1.12 -0.20
N ILE A 98 11.26 2.01 -0.77
CA ILE A 98 10.91 2.79 -1.95
C ILE A 98 10.75 1.89 -3.18
N LEU A 99 11.62 0.88 -3.35
CA LEU A 99 11.50 -0.08 -4.46
C LEU A 99 10.17 -0.85 -4.39
N GLN A 100 9.81 -1.33 -3.20
CA GLN A 100 8.52 -2.00 -2.96
C GLN A 100 7.33 -1.07 -3.23
N ALA A 101 7.40 0.19 -2.79
CA ALA A 101 6.35 1.20 -3.04
C ALA A 101 6.13 1.46 -4.53
N LYS A 102 7.21 1.42 -5.33
CA LYS A 102 7.16 1.55 -6.79
C LYS A 102 6.70 0.27 -7.51
N GLY A 103 6.38 -0.79 -6.77
CA GLY A 103 6.03 -2.09 -7.33
C GLY A 103 7.20 -2.81 -8.00
N GLN A 104 8.44 -2.43 -7.69
CA GLN A 104 9.63 -3.09 -8.21
C GLN A 104 9.95 -4.34 -7.37
N GLY A 105 10.31 -5.43 -8.06
CA GLY A 105 10.68 -6.69 -7.41
C GLY A 105 12.00 -6.56 -6.67
N ILE A 106 12.08 -7.11 -5.47
CA ILE A 106 13.31 -7.25 -4.68
C ILE A 106 13.74 -8.72 -4.65
N SER A 107 15.04 -8.97 -4.52
CA SER A 107 15.56 -10.34 -4.43
C SER A 107 15.16 -11.02 -3.12
N ALA A 108 15.29 -12.36 -3.08
CA ALA A 108 15.00 -13.13 -1.86
C ALA A 108 15.92 -12.75 -0.69
N GLU A 109 17.18 -12.44 -0.96
CA GLU A 109 18.14 -11.97 0.05
C GLU A 109 17.77 -10.59 0.59
N GLU A 110 17.37 -9.67 -0.29
CA GLU A 110 16.91 -8.33 0.09
C GLU A 110 15.62 -8.38 0.89
N LEU A 111 14.69 -9.28 0.54
CA LEU A 111 13.47 -9.50 1.30
C LEU A 111 13.78 -10.07 2.69
N ARG A 112 14.71 -11.03 2.79
CA ARG A 112 15.18 -11.55 4.09
C ARG A 112 15.78 -10.45 4.94
N PHE A 113 16.64 -9.62 4.35
CA PHE A 113 17.24 -8.47 5.02
C PHE A 113 16.17 -7.50 5.51
N PHE A 114 15.24 -7.12 4.62
CA PHE A 114 14.16 -6.19 4.93
C PHE A 114 13.33 -6.67 6.13
N ASN A 115 12.93 -7.95 6.13
CA ASN A 115 12.15 -8.53 7.21
C ASN A 115 12.94 -8.60 8.53
N ALA A 116 14.18 -9.09 8.49
CA ALA A 116 15.03 -9.20 9.68
C ALA A 116 15.33 -7.81 10.28
N PHE A 117 15.66 -6.83 9.44
CA PHE A 117 15.92 -5.46 9.88
C PHE A 117 14.66 -4.81 10.47
N ASN A 118 13.49 -5.05 9.87
CA ASN A 118 12.21 -4.59 10.41
C ASN A 118 11.96 -5.13 11.83
N LEU A 119 12.18 -6.43 12.06
CA LEU A 119 12.05 -7.05 13.38
C LEU A 119 13.02 -6.44 14.41
N MET A 120 14.26 -6.15 14.01
CA MET A 120 15.25 -5.48 14.87
C MET A 120 14.79 -4.09 15.31
N MET A 121 14.16 -3.33 14.40
CA MET A 121 13.69 -1.97 14.66
C MET A 121 12.42 -1.92 15.51
N THR A 122 11.54 -2.91 15.36
CA THR A 122 10.32 -3.02 16.18
C THR A 122 10.59 -3.56 17.59
N GLY A 123 11.80 -4.03 17.87
CA GLY A 123 12.15 -4.68 19.13
C GLY A 123 11.50 -6.06 19.29
N SER A 124 11.08 -6.67 18.17
CA SER A 124 10.53 -8.01 18.15
C SER A 124 11.64 -9.04 18.35
N GLU A 125 11.26 -10.25 18.78
CA GLU A 125 12.21 -11.36 18.89
C GLU A 125 12.76 -11.71 17.51
N ILE A 126 14.09 -11.80 17.42
CA ILE A 126 14.81 -12.12 16.20
C ILE A 126 15.85 -13.20 16.52
N GLY A 127 15.90 -14.24 15.69
CA GLY A 127 16.86 -15.32 15.81
C GLY A 127 18.31 -14.83 15.62
N GLU A 128 19.26 -15.46 16.30
CA GLU A 128 20.68 -15.12 16.15
C GLU A 128 21.18 -15.28 14.71
N GLU A 129 20.64 -16.25 13.97
CA GLU A 129 20.93 -16.43 12.54
C GLU A 129 20.58 -15.18 11.73
N ASP A 130 19.41 -14.59 11.96
CA ASP A 130 18.96 -13.42 11.21
C ASP A 130 19.71 -12.15 11.63
N LYS A 131 20.08 -12.01 12.91
CA LYS A 131 20.98 -10.93 13.36
C LYS A 131 22.34 -11.04 12.65
N GLN A 132 22.87 -12.26 12.55
CA GLN A 132 24.13 -12.51 11.88
C GLN A 132 24.03 -12.30 10.37
N PHE A 133 22.92 -12.70 9.76
CA PHE A 133 22.63 -12.43 8.35
C PHE A 133 22.62 -10.94 8.07
N VAL A 134 21.89 -10.13 8.84
CA VAL A 134 21.87 -8.66 8.69
C VAL A 134 23.28 -8.09 8.75
N LYS A 135 24.07 -8.52 9.74
CA LYS A 135 25.46 -8.09 9.90
C LYS A 135 26.29 -8.42 8.65
N ILE A 136 26.22 -9.65 8.15
CA ILE A 136 27.00 -10.11 6.99
C ILE A 136 26.56 -9.37 5.73
N PHE A 137 25.26 -9.28 5.48
CA PHE A 137 24.67 -8.63 4.31
C PHE A 137 25.11 -7.17 4.18
N ILE A 138 25.04 -6.41 5.27
CA ILE A 138 25.46 -5.00 5.26
C ILE A 138 26.99 -4.88 5.22
N SER A 139 27.71 -5.72 5.95
CA SER A 139 29.19 -5.68 5.95
C SER A 139 29.79 -6.06 4.60
N SER A 140 29.12 -6.90 3.79
CA SER A 140 29.57 -7.24 2.45
C SER A 140 29.26 -6.13 1.45
N ARG A 141 28.04 -5.58 1.47
CA ARG A 141 27.60 -4.53 0.54
C ARG A 141 28.30 -3.18 0.79
N TYR A 142 28.56 -2.83 2.05
CA TYR A 142 29.17 -1.56 2.47
C TYR A 142 30.53 -1.74 3.13
N ARG A 143 31.28 -2.75 2.66
CA ARG A 143 32.57 -3.15 3.24
C ARG A 143 33.53 -1.98 3.42
N TYR A 144 33.74 -1.22 2.34
CA TYR A 144 34.68 -0.10 2.33
C TYR A 144 34.33 0.93 3.41
N GLN A 145 33.06 1.30 3.51
CA GLN A 145 32.61 2.30 4.45
C GLN A 145 32.74 1.81 5.89
N ILE A 146 32.36 0.56 6.16
CA ILE A 146 32.38 -0.02 7.51
C ILE A 146 33.82 -0.29 7.99
N GLU A 147 34.68 -0.81 7.12
CA GLU A 147 36.08 -1.12 7.47
C GLU A 147 36.89 0.15 7.72
N ASN A 148 36.61 1.23 6.98
CA ASN A 148 37.29 2.53 7.13
C ASN A 148 36.58 3.49 8.10
N LEU A 149 35.56 3.03 8.82
CA LEU A 149 34.78 3.82 9.78
C LEU A 149 34.15 5.11 9.21
N ILE A 150 33.75 5.06 7.94
CA ILE A 150 33.16 6.19 7.23
C ILE A 150 31.65 6.22 7.52
N ALA A 151 31.25 7.13 8.40
CA ALA A 151 29.85 7.41 8.65
C ALA A 151 29.19 8.09 7.43
N MET A 152 27.92 7.80 7.21
CA MET A 152 27.11 8.51 6.24
C MET A 152 26.93 9.95 6.73
N ASP A 153 27.12 10.92 5.84
CA ASP A 153 26.91 12.33 6.14
C ASP A 153 25.45 12.60 6.56
N ASP A 154 25.25 13.54 7.48
CA ASP A 154 23.93 13.90 8.00
C ASP A 154 23.03 14.46 6.88
N GLY A 155 23.63 15.07 5.84
CA GLY A 155 22.94 15.49 4.61
C GLY A 155 22.38 14.32 3.80
N ALA A 156 23.17 13.26 3.62
CA ALA A 156 22.75 12.05 2.90
C ALA A 156 21.68 11.27 3.68
N GLN A 157 21.73 11.26 5.02
CA GLN A 157 20.66 10.69 5.84
C GLN A 157 19.33 11.43 5.68
N SER A 158 19.39 12.76 5.69
CA SER A 158 18.20 13.60 5.51
C SER A 158 17.60 13.45 4.10
N GLU A 159 18.44 13.23 3.10
CA GLU A 159 18.00 12.95 1.72
C GLU A 159 17.19 11.64 1.62
N LEU A 160 17.56 10.60 2.38
CA LEU A 160 16.80 9.34 2.39
C LEU A 160 15.38 9.53 2.93
N VAL A 161 15.23 10.33 4.00
CA VAL A 161 13.91 10.65 4.56
C VAL A 161 13.09 11.45 3.55
N ARG A 162 13.70 12.42 2.84
CA ARG A 162 13.02 13.17 1.78
C ARG A 162 12.62 12.30 0.60
N LYS A 163 13.44 11.31 0.23
CA LYS A 163 13.11 10.36 -0.85
C LYS A 163 11.87 9.54 -0.53
N VAL A 164 11.64 9.24 0.74
CA VAL A 164 10.41 8.60 1.22
C VAL A 164 9.21 9.53 1.13
N GLU A 165 9.37 10.83 1.38
CA GLU A 165 8.28 11.80 1.22
C GLU A 165 7.89 12.04 -0.24
N ALA A 166 8.76 11.70 -1.19
CA ALA A 166 8.55 11.88 -2.63
C ALA A 166 8.20 10.58 -3.38
N ALA A 167 8.18 9.44 -2.69
CA ALA A 167 7.90 8.12 -3.25
C ALA A 167 6.44 7.71 -3.03
#